data_AF-A0AA38G8F9-F1
#
_entry.id   AF-A0AA38G8F9-F1
#
_cell.length_a   1.000
_cell.length_b   1.000
_cell.length_c   1.000
_cell.angle_alpha   90.00
_cell.angle_beta   90.00
_cell.angle_gamma   90.00
#
_symmetry.space_group_name_H-M   'P 1'
#
loop_
_entity.id
_entity.type
_entity.pdbx_description
1 polymer ?
#
loop_
_entity_poly.entity_id
_entity_poly.type
_entity_poly.pdbx_seq_one_letter_code
_entity_poly.pdbx_strand_id
1 'polypeptide(L)' 'PKHEAFMLGTSKSDDQGDGFEIFITTAPIPDLNDKLTIFGRVIKGEDVVQ' A
#
# COMPACT_ATOMS: atom_id res chain seq x y z
N PRO A 1 -7.09 -7.80 -11.52
CA PRO A 1 -7.32 -7.54 -10.07
C PRO A 1 -6.35 -6.47 -9.57
N LYS A 2 -6.73 -5.19 -9.61
CA LYS A 2 -5.84 -4.07 -9.27
C LYS A 2 -6.35 -3.24 -8.09
N HIS A 3 -7.40 -3.72 -7.40
CA HIS A 3 -8.14 -2.97 -6.38
C HIS A 3 -8.45 -3.84 -5.16
N GLU A 4 -7.56 -4.79 -4.84
CA GLU A 4 -7.74 -5.64 -3.67
C GLU A 4 -7.41 -4.86 -2.39
N ALA A 5 -8.11 -5.19 -1.30
CA ALA A 5 -7.71 -4.71 0.03
C ALA A 5 -6.42 -5.43 0.47
N PHE A 6 -5.79 -4.91 1.52
CA PHE A 6 -4.61 -5.48 2.16
C PHE A 6 -3.37 -5.56 1.26
N MET A 7 -3.19 -4.54 0.42
CA MET A 7 -2.00 -4.38 -0.42
C MET A 7 -0.95 -3.55 0.30
N LEU A 8 0.33 -3.93 0.15
CA LEU A 8 1.47 -3.17 0.67
C LEU A 8 2.08 -2.32 -0.44
N GLY A 9 2.34 -1.05 -0.12
CA GLY A 9 3.00 -0.16 -1.04
C GLY A 9 3.69 1.02 -0.37
N THR A 10 4.35 1.84 -1.19
CA THR A 10 4.98 3.11 -0.80
C THR A 10 4.57 4.20 -1.79
N SER A 11 4.76 5.47 -1.41
CA SER A 11 4.51 6.58 -2.33
C SER A 11 5.53 6.57 -3.48
N LYS A 12 5.10 6.99 -4.68
CA LYS A 12 6.01 7.19 -5.83
C LYS A 12 6.78 8.52 -5.74
N SER A 13 6.70 9.23 -4.63
CA SER A 13 7.33 10.53 -4.47
C SER A 13 8.84 10.37 -4.32
N ASP A 14 9.60 11.10 -5.13
CA ASP A 14 11.08 11.10 -5.10
C ASP A 14 11.66 11.84 -3.88
N ASP A 15 10.81 12.52 -3.08
CA ASP A 15 11.23 13.45 -2.03
C ASP A 15 11.00 12.90 -0.60
N GLN A 16 11.22 11.60 -0.40
CA GLN A 16 11.10 10.95 0.92
C GLN A 16 12.35 11.13 1.81
N GLY A 17 13.18 12.16 1.61
CA GLY A 17 14.36 12.40 2.45
C GLY A 17 15.21 11.14 2.73
N ASP A 18 15.73 10.99 3.94
CA ASP A 18 16.48 9.79 4.37
C ASP A 18 15.58 8.63 4.86
N GLY A 19 14.26 8.71 4.60
CA GLY A 19 13.25 7.79 5.14
C GLY A 19 12.59 6.91 4.09
N PHE A 20 11.77 5.96 4.56
CA PHE A 20 10.81 5.26 3.71
C PHE A 20 9.48 5.11 4.43
N GLU A 21 8.40 5.28 3.71
CA GLU A 21 7.03 5.07 4.18
C GLU A 21 6.47 3.78 3.60
N ILE A 22 5.73 3.03 4.42
CA ILE A 22 4.97 1.86 4.00
C ILE A 22 3.50 2.08 4.36
N PHE A 23 2.63 1.79 3.40
CA PHE A 23 1.19 1.80 3.56
C PHE A 23 0.64 0.38 3.40
N ILE A 24 -0.36 0.06 4.21
CA ILE A 24 -1.20 -1.12 4.06
C ILE A 24 -2.61 -0.61 3.76
N THR A 25 -3.15 -0.97 2.59
CA THR A 25 -4.54 -0.64 2.28
C THR A 25 -5.46 -1.57 3.08
N THR A 26 -6.49 -1.07 3.75
CA THR A 26 -7.48 -1.95 4.44
C THR A 26 -8.79 -2.06 3.68
N ALA A 27 -8.92 -1.30 2.59
CA ALA A 27 -10.04 -1.33 1.67
C ALA A 27 -9.54 -1.31 0.21
N PRO A 28 -10.36 -1.72 -0.76
CA PRO A 28 -10.13 -1.48 -2.17
C PRO A 28 -9.88 0.01 -2.45
N ILE A 29 -8.76 0.36 -3.08
CA ILE A 29 -8.47 1.77 -3.42
C ILE A 29 -8.10 1.92 -4.90
N PRO A 30 -9.10 2.03 -5.79
CA PRO A 30 -8.85 2.00 -7.23
C PRO A 30 -8.06 3.18 -7.77
N ASP A 31 -8.22 4.34 -7.16
CA ASP A 31 -7.70 5.61 -7.63
C ASP A 31 -6.24 5.89 -7.22
N LEU A 32 -5.63 4.98 -6.43
CA LEU A 32 -4.28 5.16 -5.87
C LEU A 32 -3.21 4.30 -6.55
N ASN A 33 -3.58 3.45 -7.51
CA ASN A 33 -2.64 2.61 -8.27
C ASN A 33 -1.55 3.41 -9.00
N ASP A 34 -1.89 4.60 -9.50
CA ASP A 34 -0.94 5.41 -10.23
C ASP A 34 -0.06 6.26 -9.31
N LYS A 35 -0.42 6.37 -8.02
CA LYS A 35 0.29 7.16 -7.00
C LYS A 35 1.16 6.32 -6.06
N LEU A 36 0.85 5.03 -5.91
CA LEU A 36 1.57 4.10 -5.03
C LEU A 36 2.32 3.04 -5.83
N THR A 37 3.53 2.70 -5.40
CA THR A 37 4.22 1.49 -5.86
C THR A 37 3.80 0.35 -4.95
N ILE A 38 3.01 -0.58 -5.50
CA ILE A 38 2.57 -1.78 -4.79
C ILE A 38 3.63 -2.87 -4.98
N PHE A 39 4.10 -3.44 -3.86
CA PHE A 39 5.16 -4.46 -3.87
C PHE A 39 4.84 -5.69 -3.02
N GLY A 40 3.68 -5.73 -2.36
CA GLY A 40 3.29 -6.88 -1.56
C GLY A 40 1.81 -6.91 -1.23
N ARG A 41 1.43 -7.93 -0.47
CA ARG A 41 0.09 -8.11 0.12
C ARG A 41 0.19 -8.72 1.50
N VAL A 42 -0.77 -8.41 2.37
CA VAL A 42 -0.93 -9.12 3.63
C VAL A 42 -1.39 -10.55 3.31
N ILE A 43 -0.84 -11.50 4.03
CA ILE A 43 -1.12 -12.94 3.90
C ILE A 43 -1.61 -13.54 5.22
N LYS A 44 -1.44 -12.82 6.34
CA LYS A 44 -1.98 -13.11 7.67
C LYS A 44 -1.94 -11.83 8.50
N GLY A 45 -2.83 -11.70 9.50
CA GLY A 45 -2.86 -10.56 10.42
C GLY A 45 -3.69 -9.39 9.90
N GLU A 46 -4.63 -9.64 9.00
CA GLU A 46 -5.58 -8.64 8.51
C GLU A 46 -6.39 -8.01 9.67
N ASP A 47 -6.68 -8.81 10.71
CA ASP A 47 -7.34 -8.41 11.95
C ASP A 47 -6.52 -7.43 12.80
N VAL A 48 -5.20 -7.40 12.65
CA VAL A 48 -4.31 -6.49 13.40
C VAL A 48 -4.24 -5.11 12.76
N VAL A 49 -4.38 -5.05 11.43
CA VAL A 49 -4.21 -3.82 10.64
C VAL A 49 -5.54 -3.13 10.31
N GLN A 50 -6.68 -3.71 10.70
CA GLN A 50 -8.03 -3.20 10.44
C GLN A 50 -8.48 -2.12 11.43
#